data_AF-A0A0G1T5W6-F1
#
_entry.id   AF-A0A0G1T5W6-F1
#
_cell.length_a   1.000
_cell.length_b   1.000
_cell.length_c   1.000
_cell.angle_alpha   90.00
_cell.angle_beta   90.00
_cell.angle_gamma   90.00
#
_symmetry.space_group_name_H-M   'P 1'
#
loop_
_entity.id
_entity.type
_entity.pdbx_description
1 polymer ?
#
loop_
_entity_poly.entity_id
_entity_poly.type
_entity_poly.pdbx_seq_one_letter_code
_entity_poly.pdbx_strand_id
1 'polypeptide(L)'
;MTEFIHPVAEKIETTLREKEVWYERFLHEPVRTSEEAAMVRPEYAQHQGSKSLIVYVRTIAADAACDKRFVMLVIPGDMQFDKKK
;
A
#
# COMPACT_ATOMS: atom_id res chain seq x y z
N MET A 1 13.90 -15.35 -19.45
CA MET A 1 14.55 -14.66 -18.31
C MET A 1 13.69 -14.94 -17.10
N THR A 2 14.20 -15.68 -16.12
CA THR A 2 13.50 -15.89 -14.85
C THR A 2 13.73 -14.64 -14.01
N GLU A 3 12.79 -13.71 -14.05
CA GLU A 3 12.84 -12.48 -13.25
C GLU A 3 12.64 -12.83 -11.77
N PHE A 4 13.44 -12.22 -10.90
CA PHE A 4 13.37 -12.45 -9.46
C PHE A 4 12.08 -11.84 -8.90
N ILE A 5 11.09 -12.70 -8.62
CA ILE A 5 9.86 -12.32 -7.94
C ILE A 5 10.07 -12.53 -6.45
N HIS A 6 9.80 -11.50 -5.65
CA HIS A 6 9.88 -11.62 -4.20
C HIS A 6 8.86 -12.67 -3.69
N PRO A 7 9.21 -13.57 -2.74
CA PRO A 7 8.33 -14.65 -2.29
C PRO A 7 6.94 -14.17 -1.79
N VAL A 8 6.88 -12.96 -1.24
CA VAL A 8 5.60 -12.36 -0.82
C VAL A 8 4.73 -11.98 -2.03
N ALA A 9 5.31 -11.49 -3.12
CA ALA A 9 4.55 -11.18 -4.34
C ALA A 9 3.97 -12.47 -4.95
N GLU A 10 4.75 -13.55 -4.99
CA GLU A 10 4.28 -14.87 -5.43
C GLU A 10 3.12 -15.39 -4.56
N LYS A 11 3.20 -15.21 -3.24
CA LYS A 11 2.12 -15.57 -2.31
C LYS A 11 0.85 -14.75 -2.55
N ILE A 12 0.99 -13.45 -2.82
CA ILE A 12 -0.15 -12.56 -3.14
C ILE A 12 -0.81 -13.02 -4.43
N GLU A 13 -0.04 -13.20 -5.51
CA GLU A 13 -0.56 -13.66 -6.82
C GLU A 13 -1.27 -15.01 -6.71
N THR A 14 -0.69 -15.95 -5.95
CA THR A 14 -1.32 -17.25 -5.69
C THR A 14 -2.66 -17.09 -4.99
N THR A 15 -2.72 -16.24 -3.96
CA THR A 15 -3.98 -15.97 -3.24
C THR A 15 -5.04 -15.34 -4.15
N LEU A 16 -4.64 -14.41 -5.02
CA LEU A 16 -5.57 -13.75 -5.94
C LEU A 16 -6.12 -14.73 -6.99
N ARG A 17 -5.26 -15.58 -7.54
CA ARG A 17 -5.63 -16.63 -8.50
C ARG A 17 -6.57 -17.68 -7.88
N GLU A 18 -6.25 -18.17 -6.67
CA GLU A 18 -7.10 -19.15 -5.96
C GLU A 18 -8.49 -18.60 -5.63
N LYS A 19 -8.60 -17.28 -5.45
CA LYS A 19 -9.87 -16.59 -5.16
C LYS A 19 -10.56 -16.01 -6.39
N GLU A 20 -10.05 -16.29 -7.59
CA GLU A 20 -10.59 -15.79 -8.86
C GLU A 20 -10.71 -14.24 -8.89
N VAL A 21 -9.80 -13.54 -8.20
CA VAL A 21 -9.76 -12.08 -8.19
C VAL A 21 -8.98 -11.62 -9.42
N TRP A 22 -9.61 -10.78 -10.25
CA TRP A 22 -8.93 -10.18 -11.39
C TRP A 22 -7.78 -9.27 -10.94
N TYR A 23 -6.62 -9.44 -11.56
CA TYR A 23 -5.46 -8.59 -11.34
C TYR A 23 -4.57 -8.51 -12.59
N GLU A 24 -3.78 -7.46 -12.67
CA GLU A 24 -2.71 -7.27 -13.63
C GLU A 24 -1.42 -6.89 -12.89
N ARG A 25 -0.26 -7.20 -13.48
CA ARG A 25 1.05 -6.92 -12.90
C ARG A 25 1.89 -6.07 -13.84
N PHE A 26 2.47 -5.01 -13.29
CA PHE A 26 3.43 -4.15 -13.97
C PHE A 26 4.81 -4.36 -13.35
N LEU A 27 5.77 -4.87 -14.13
CA LEU A 27 7.16 -5.02 -13.70
C LEU A 27 7.93 -3.76 -14.06
N HIS A 28 8.60 -3.17 -13.07
CA HIS A 28 9.35 -1.94 -13.25
C HIS A 28 10.46 -1.80 -12.19
N GLU A 29 11.45 -0.95 -12.47
CA GLU A 29 12.46 -0.55 -11.48
C GLU A 29 11.86 0.28 -10.35
N PRO A 30 12.44 0.29 -9.14
CA PRO A 30 11.93 1.09 -8.03
C PRO A 30 11.76 2.57 -8.39
N VAL A 31 10.56 3.09 -8.15
CA VAL A 31 10.20 4.51 -8.34
C VAL A 31 10.26 5.27 -7.02
N ARG A 32 10.43 6.59 -7.08
CA ARG A 32 10.60 7.48 -5.92
C ARG A 32 9.50 8.51 -5.78
N THR A 33 8.80 8.85 -6.86
CA THR A 33 7.72 9.84 -6.84
C THR A 33 6.37 9.21 -7.21
N SER A 34 5.27 9.89 -6.85
CA SER A 34 3.93 9.40 -7.18
C SER A 34 3.63 9.51 -8.68
N GLU A 35 4.28 10.48 -9.33
CA GLU A 35 4.25 10.72 -10.76
C GLU A 35 4.97 9.60 -11.51
N GLU A 36 6.18 9.21 -11.06
CA GLU A 36 6.90 8.05 -11.58
C GLU A 36 6.07 6.76 -11.41
N ALA A 37 5.45 6.59 -10.24
CA ALA A 37 4.57 5.47 -9.96
C ALA A 37 3.27 5.48 -10.79
N ALA A 38 2.84 6.60 -11.36
CA ALA A 38 1.70 6.64 -12.27
C ALA A 38 2.13 6.24 -13.70
N MET A 39 3.33 6.63 -14.13
CA MET A 39 3.85 6.30 -15.46
C MET A 39 4.04 4.79 -15.69
N VAL A 40 4.35 4.03 -14.63
CA VAL A 40 4.53 2.56 -14.72
C VAL A 40 3.21 1.78 -14.90
N ARG A 41 2.07 2.44 -14.72
CA ARG A 41 0.73 1.86 -14.76
C ARG A 41 -0.18 2.77 -15.59
N PRO A 42 0.04 2.83 -16.92
CA PRO A 42 -0.47 3.89 -17.79
C PRO A 42 -2.00 3.97 -17.86
N GLU A 43 -2.70 2.88 -17.55
CA GLU A 43 -4.17 2.82 -17.54
C GLU A 43 -4.79 3.33 -16.23
N TYR A 44 -3.98 3.63 -15.21
CA TYR A 44 -4.44 3.98 -13.88
C TYR A 44 -4.01 5.39 -13.47
N ALA A 45 -4.96 6.17 -12.97
CA ALA A 45 -4.70 7.49 -12.42
C ALA A 45 -3.91 7.40 -11.10
N GLN A 46 -3.19 8.49 -10.77
CA GLN A 46 -2.41 8.59 -9.52
C GLN A 46 -3.26 8.27 -8.28
N HIS A 47 -4.48 8.82 -8.20
CA HIS A 47 -5.43 8.60 -7.11
C HIS A 47 -5.87 7.14 -6.93
N GLN A 48 -5.85 6.33 -8.00
CA GLN A 48 -6.16 4.89 -7.93
C GLN A 48 -5.00 4.07 -7.34
N GLY A 49 -3.83 4.69 -7.13
CA GLY A 49 -2.75 4.07 -6.37
C GLY A 49 -3.05 4.08 -4.89
N SER A 50 -2.48 3.11 -4.18
CA SER A 50 -2.54 3.06 -2.72
C SER A 50 -1.18 3.35 -2.10
N LYS A 51 -1.18 4.08 -0.98
CA LYS A 51 -0.06 4.22 -0.07
C LYS A 51 -0.43 3.58 1.27
N SER A 52 0.48 2.79 1.82
CA SER A 52 0.32 2.16 3.13
C SER A 52 1.23 2.85 4.15
N LEU A 53 0.66 3.35 5.25
CA LEU A 53 1.39 3.93 6.37
C LEU A 53 1.25 3.00 7.58
N ILE A 54 2.38 2.52 8.11
CA ILE A 54 2.40 1.79 9.37
C ILE A 54 2.62 2.80 10.48
N VAL A 55 1.63 2.98 11.35
CA VAL A 55 1.67 3.96 12.45
C VAL A 55 1.47 3.29 13.80
N TYR A 56 2.16 3.81 14.81
CA TYR A 56 2.00 3.39 16.19
C TYR A 56 0.96 4.29 16.86
N VAL A 57 -0.13 3.69 17.34
CA VAL A 57 -1.24 4.41 17.96
C VAL A 57 -1.24 4.12 19.45
N ARG A 58 -1.39 5.19 20.24
CA ARG A 58 -1.61 5.15 21.67
C ARG A 58 -2.98 5.76 21.96
N THR A 59 -3.91 4.97 22.48
CA THR A 59 -5.21 5.50 22.92
C THR A 59 -5.17 5.74 24.42
N ILE A 60 -5.48 6.97 24.83
CA ILE A 60 -5.65 7.35 26.23
C ILE A 60 -7.15 7.40 26.47
N ALA A 61 -7.70 6.38 27.11
CA ALA A 61 -9.06 6.46 27.66
C ALA A 61 -9.00 7.25 28.98
N ALA A 62 -10.03 8.06 29.27
CA ALA A 62 -10.06 8.93 30.44
C ALA A 62 -10.01 8.17 31.79
N ASP A 63 -10.20 6.84 31.77
CA ASP A 63 -10.45 6.02 32.97
C ASP A 63 -9.72 4.66 32.93
N ALA A 64 -9.02 4.30 31.84
CA ALA A 64 -8.57 2.93 31.61
C ALA A 64 -7.19 2.81 30.93
N ALA A 65 -6.58 1.64 31.11
CA ALA A 65 -5.25 1.26 30.65
C ALA A 65 -4.95 1.71 29.20
N CYS A 66 -3.73 2.21 29.01
CA CYS A 66 -3.22 2.69 27.74
C CYS A 66 -3.09 1.55 26.72
N ASP A 67 -3.99 1.47 25.75
CA ASP A 67 -3.85 0.55 24.59
C ASP A 67 -2.84 1.12 23.58
N LYS A 68 -1.96 0.23 23.11
CA LYS A 68 -0.78 0.52 22.28
C LYS A 68 -0.73 -0.51 21.17
N ARG A 69 -0.86 -0.07 19.91
CA ARG A 69 -0.90 -0.98 18.76
C ARG A 69 -0.35 -0.35 17.50
N PHE A 70 0.18 -1.20 16.62
CA PHE A 70 0.48 -0.81 15.24
C PHE A 70 -0.77 -0.95 14.38
N VAL A 71 -1.02 0.03 13.52
CA VAL A 71 -2.08 -0.03 12.51
C VAL A 71 -1.50 0.33 11.14
N MET A 72 -2.07 -0.27 10.09
CA MET A 72 -1.75 0.04 8.70
C MET A 72 -2.89 0.89 8.13
N LEU A 73 -2.59 2.12 7.74
CA LEU A 73 -3.52 3.00 7.04
C LEU A 73 -3.28 2.85 5.54
N VAL A 74 -4.27 2.35 4.82
CA VAL A 74 -4.26 2.26 3.36
C VAL A 74 -5.07 3.43 2.81
N ILE A 75 -4.41 4.34 2.10
CA ILE A 75 -5.00 5.58 1.57
C ILE A 75 -4.63 5.77 0.10
N PRO A 76 -5.34 6.63 -0.66
CA PRO A 76 -4.95 7.00 -2.01
C PRO A 76 -3.52 7.55 -2.09
N GLY A 77 -2.83 7.26 -3.19
CA GLY A 77 -1.41 7.57 -3.39
C GLY A 77 -1.11 9.08 -3.42
N ASP A 78 -2.05 9.87 -3.91
CA ASP A 78 -2.01 11.33 -3.96
C ASP A 78 -2.42 12.01 -2.64
N MET A 79 -2.95 11.25 -1.67
CA MET A 79 -3.41 11.80 -0.40
C MET A 79 -2.22 12.24 0.47
N GLN A 80 -2.23 13.51 0.84
CA GLN A 80 -1.24 14.12 1.72
C GLN A 80 -1.77 14.19 3.15
N PHE A 81 -0.86 14.09 4.11
CA PHE A 81 -1.19 14.28 5.52
C PHE A 81 -1.43 15.77 5.78
N ASP A 82 -2.60 16.12 6.29
CA ASP A 82 -2.89 17.49 6.69
C ASP A 82 -2.06 17.85 7.93
N LYS A 83 -1.08 18.73 7.76
CA LYS A 83 -0.18 19.18 8.82
C LYS A 83 -0.80 20.26 9.72
N LYS A 84 -2.03 20.72 9.44
CA LYS A 84 -2.68 21.86 10.12
C LYS A 84 -3.66 21.46 11.22
N LYS A 85 -3.55 20.27 11.81
CA LYS A 85 -4.32 19.87 13.00
C LYS A 85 -3.44 19.28 14.07
#